data_AF-A0A5J5DPS7-F1
#
_entry.id   AF-A0A5J5DPS7-F1
#
_cell.length_a   1.000
_cell.length_b   1.000
_cell.length_c   1.000
_cell.angle_alpha   90.00
_cell.angle_beta   90.00
_cell.angle_gamma   90.00
#
_symmetry.space_group_name_H-M   'P 1'
#
loop_
_entity.id
_entity.type
_entity.pdbx_description
1 polymer ?
#
loop_
_entity_poly.entity_id
_entity_poly.type
_entity_poly.pdbx_seq_one_letter_code
_entity_poly.pdbx_strand_id
1 'polypeptide(L)'
;MSLNGKVALVTGGAQGIGRAVVHSLLQSAAKTLKSPPDKQSLVPQVAVVDLNKTCGEESKAQLDAEFGEGNCNFIPCDVSNGDALRAFCFCGIDAFQSTVDQFGRLDIVINNAGINNEKNWEKTIQVNLTSVINGTYLALEHMSKEHGKEGGTIINVSSMAVKCVSISMDKVSWEWNPQKEILVYMAPPSLIAEGMMRMIIDTSLNGAVMKITCSKGIHFHTYEP
;
A
#
# COMPACT_ATOMS: atom_id res chain seq x y z
N MET A 1 -18.09 0.22 -3.77
CA MET A 1 -17.73 -1.09 -4.34
C MET A 1 -17.71 -2.13 -3.23
N SER A 2 -18.19 -3.36 -3.49
CA SER A 2 -18.06 -4.47 -2.54
C SER A 2 -16.65 -5.05 -2.60
N LEU A 3 -16.10 -5.42 -1.43
CA LEU A 3 -14.78 -6.05 -1.31
C LEU A 3 -14.84 -7.58 -1.27
N ASN A 4 -16.03 -8.17 -1.26
CA ASN A 4 -16.18 -9.62 -1.17
C ASN A 4 -15.56 -10.30 -2.40
N GLY A 5 -14.65 -11.26 -2.15
CA GLY A 5 -13.94 -12.00 -3.20
C GLY A 5 -12.96 -11.16 -4.02
N LYS A 6 -12.59 -9.96 -3.54
CA LYS A 6 -11.59 -9.12 -4.19
C LYS A 6 -10.19 -9.49 -3.73
N VAL A 7 -9.23 -9.36 -4.65
CA VAL A 7 -7.82 -9.67 -4.36
C VAL A 7 -7.00 -8.39 -4.32
N ALA A 8 -6.30 -8.19 -3.21
CA ALA A 8 -5.42 -7.04 -3.00
C ALA A 8 -3.95 -7.47 -2.91
N LEU A 9 -3.05 -6.62 -3.42
CA LEU A 9 -1.61 -6.71 -3.19
C LEU A 9 -1.17 -5.46 -2.43
N VAL A 10 -0.47 -5.64 -1.30
CA VAL A 10 0.00 -4.54 -0.46
C VAL A 10 1.52 -4.65 -0.25
N THR A 11 2.27 -3.67 -0.75
CA THR A 11 3.71 -3.58 -0.51
C THR A 11 4.02 -2.92 0.84
N GLY A 12 5.08 -3.36 1.52
CA GLY A 12 5.35 -2.95 2.90
C GLY A 12 4.22 -3.40 3.86
N GLY A 13 3.58 -4.52 3.54
CA GLY A 13 2.34 -4.98 4.20
C GLY A 13 2.56 -5.74 5.51
N ALA A 14 3.80 -6.08 5.87
CA ALA A 14 4.07 -6.91 7.05
C ALA A 14 3.94 -6.14 8.37
N GLN A 15 4.09 -4.82 8.35
CA GLN A 15 4.11 -3.99 9.56
C GLN A 15 3.52 -2.59 9.34
N GLY A 16 3.31 -1.86 10.44
CA GLY A 16 2.90 -0.46 10.41
C GLY A 16 1.60 -0.19 9.65
N ILE A 17 1.64 0.81 8.75
CA ILE A 17 0.47 1.22 7.94
C ILE A 17 0.02 0.10 7.01
N GLY A 18 0.95 -0.54 6.30
CA GLY A 18 0.61 -1.63 5.37
C GLY A 18 -0.09 -2.78 6.08
N ARG A 19 0.39 -3.18 7.26
CA ARG A 19 -0.26 -4.20 8.09
C ARG A 19 -1.67 -3.83 8.51
N ALA A 20 -1.88 -2.57 8.93
CA ALA A 20 -3.19 -2.07 9.32
C ALA A 20 -4.18 -2.04 8.14
N VAL A 21 -3.68 -1.76 6.93
CA VAL A 21 -4.45 -1.81 5.68
C VAL A 21 -4.84 -3.25 5.34
N VAL A 22 -3.89 -4.19 5.41
CA VAL A 22 -4.15 -5.63 5.18
C VAL A 22 -5.21 -6.13 6.17
N HIS A 23 -5.09 -5.78 7.45
CA HIS A 23 -6.08 -6.12 8.48
C HIS A 23 -7.45 -5.53 8.15
N SER A 24 -7.52 -4.25 7.77
CA SER A 24 -8.77 -3.58 7.43
C SER A 24 -9.45 -4.15 6.18
N LEU A 25 -8.67 -4.58 5.18
CA LEU A 25 -9.16 -5.28 4.01
C LEU A 25 -9.83 -6.60 4.42
N LEU A 26 -9.14 -7.44 5.19
CA LEU A 26 -9.66 -8.73 5.65
C LEU A 26 -10.87 -8.57 6.58
N GLN A 27 -10.83 -7.58 7.48
CA GLN A 27 -11.92 -7.26 8.39
C GLN A 27 -13.19 -6.75 7.68
N SER A 28 -13.06 -6.18 6.47
CA SER A 28 -14.22 -5.68 5.72
C SER A 28 -15.26 -6.77 5.41
N ALA A 29 -14.84 -8.04 5.31
CA ALA A 29 -15.73 -9.18 5.21
C ALA A 29 -16.55 -9.41 6.50
N ALA A 30 -15.92 -9.28 7.67
CA ALA A 30 -16.57 -9.49 8.96
C ALA A 30 -17.67 -8.45 9.26
N LYS A 31 -17.58 -7.24 8.70
CA LYS A 31 -18.63 -6.21 8.84
C LYS A 31 -19.85 -6.48 7.96
N THR A 32 -19.63 -7.14 6.82
CA THR A 32 -20.68 -7.43 5.83
C THR A 32 -21.40 -8.74 6.14
N LEU A 33 -20.71 -9.68 6.78
CA LEU A 33 -21.20 -10.99 7.15
C LEU A 33 -21.54 -11.02 8.65
N LYS A 34 -22.83 -10.89 9.00
CA LYS A 34 -23.32 -11.00 10.40
C LYS A 34 -23.20 -12.41 11.01
N SER A 35 -22.55 -13.34 10.31
CA SER A 35 -22.36 -14.74 10.68
C SER A 35 -21.00 -15.20 10.12
N PRO A 36 -20.26 -16.10 10.79
CA PRO A 36 -19.01 -16.63 10.24
C PRO A 36 -19.26 -17.22 8.85
N PRO A 37 -18.39 -16.92 7.85
CA PRO A 37 -18.61 -17.41 6.50
C PRO A 37 -18.49 -18.94 6.47
N ASP A 38 -19.59 -19.61 6.13
CA ASP A 38 -19.55 -21.01 5.65
C ASP A 38 -18.84 -21.14 4.29
N LYS A 39 -18.40 -20.03 3.67
CA LYS A 39 -17.72 -20.01 2.38
C LYS A 39 -16.56 -19.02 2.37
N GLN A 40 -15.34 -19.54 2.25
CA GLN A 40 -14.08 -18.82 1.97
C GLN A 40 -14.23 -17.76 0.85
N SER A 41 -15.13 -18.02 -0.11
CA SER A 41 -15.35 -17.22 -1.33
C SER A 41 -15.83 -15.77 -1.12
N LEU A 42 -16.20 -15.35 0.09
CA LEU A 42 -16.69 -14.00 0.36
C LEU A 42 -15.69 -13.10 1.10
N VAL A 43 -14.57 -13.65 1.57
CA VAL A 43 -13.51 -12.88 2.24
C VAL A 43 -12.58 -12.32 1.15
N PRO A 44 -12.19 -11.03 1.20
CA PRO A 44 -11.13 -10.53 0.33
C PRO A 44 -9.85 -11.28 0.63
N GLN A 45 -9.04 -11.50 -0.40
CA GLN A 45 -7.73 -12.14 -0.28
C GLN A 45 -6.63 -11.09 -0.42
N VAL A 46 -5.56 -11.24 0.35
CA VAL A 46 -4.50 -10.24 0.38
C VAL A 46 -3.13 -10.90 0.23
N ALA A 47 -2.37 -10.44 -0.76
CA ALA A 47 -0.94 -10.70 -0.88
C ALA A 47 -0.15 -9.61 -0.15
N VAL A 48 0.53 -10.02 0.92
CA VAL A 48 1.44 -9.20 1.72
C VAL A 48 2.83 -9.29 1.11
N VAL A 49 3.32 -8.18 0.58
CA VAL A 49 4.63 -8.10 -0.06
C VAL A 49 5.56 -7.28 0.82
N ASP A 50 6.64 -7.88 1.32
CA ASP A 50 7.58 -7.19 2.22
C ASP A 50 8.99 -7.77 2.12
N LEU A 51 10.00 -6.94 2.44
CA LEU A 51 11.39 -7.37 2.50
C LEU A 51 11.67 -8.19 3.76
N ASN A 52 11.03 -7.84 4.88
CA ASN A 52 11.28 -8.46 6.16
C ASN A 52 10.53 -9.80 6.28
N LYS A 53 11.25 -10.89 6.04
CA LYS A 53 10.71 -12.26 6.11
C LYS A 53 10.10 -12.59 7.46
N THR A 54 10.80 -12.28 8.54
CA THR A 54 10.35 -12.59 9.91
C THR A 54 9.05 -11.88 10.22
N CYS A 55 8.98 -10.56 10.00
CA CYS A 55 7.73 -9.82 10.25
C CYS A 55 6.61 -10.26 9.29
N GLY A 56 6.93 -10.62 8.05
CA GLY A 56 5.96 -11.11 7.08
C GLY A 56 5.32 -12.44 7.48
N GLU A 57 6.14 -13.41 7.90
CA GLU A 57 5.68 -14.71 8.38
C GLU A 57 4.86 -14.59 9.67
N GLU A 58 5.31 -13.78 10.63
CA GLU A 58 4.57 -13.50 11.87
C GLU A 58 3.22 -12.81 11.59
N SER A 59 3.23 -11.80 10.70
CA SER A 59 2.03 -11.10 10.27
C SER A 59 1.03 -12.04 9.62
N LYS A 60 1.51 -12.93 8.72
CA LYS A 60 0.67 -13.93 8.07
C LYS A 60 0.06 -14.89 9.09
N ALA A 61 0.85 -15.43 10.02
CA ALA A 61 0.36 -16.34 11.04
C ALA A 61 -0.74 -15.70 11.91
N GLN A 62 -0.57 -14.43 12.28
CA GLN A 62 -1.60 -13.68 13.02
C GLN A 62 -2.87 -13.45 12.20
N LEU A 63 -2.73 -13.12 10.90
CA LEU A 63 -3.87 -12.94 10.00
C LEU A 63 -4.64 -14.22 9.75
N ASP A 64 -3.94 -15.32 9.54
CA ASP A 64 -4.56 -16.63 9.35
C ASP A 64 -5.33 -17.07 10.61
N ALA A 65 -4.77 -16.81 11.80
CA ALA A 65 -5.44 -17.09 13.08
C ALA A 65 -6.71 -16.24 13.29
N GLU A 66 -6.72 -14.99 12.83
CA GLU A 66 -7.85 -14.06 13.02
C GLU A 66 -8.92 -14.18 11.94
N PHE A 67 -8.53 -14.39 10.67
CA PHE A 67 -9.42 -14.32 9.50
C PHE A 67 -9.51 -15.63 8.71
N GLY A 68 -8.88 -16.69 9.17
CA GLY A 68 -8.85 -18.00 8.52
C GLY A 68 -7.70 -18.17 7.53
N GLU A 69 -7.19 -19.39 7.44
CA GLU A 69 -6.09 -19.75 6.54
C GLU A 69 -6.47 -19.54 5.07
N GLY A 70 -5.48 -19.15 4.26
CA GLY A 70 -5.63 -19.01 2.81
C GLY A 70 -6.22 -17.68 2.34
N ASN A 71 -6.61 -16.79 3.25
CA ASN A 71 -7.03 -15.42 2.90
C ASN A 71 -5.84 -14.44 2.83
N CYS A 72 -4.71 -14.79 3.44
CA CYS A 72 -3.48 -14.01 3.39
C CYS A 72 -2.34 -14.86 2.84
N ASN A 73 -1.59 -14.34 1.87
CA ASN A 73 -0.31 -14.90 1.47
C ASN A 73 0.83 -13.90 1.72
N PHE A 74 1.98 -14.39 2.15
CA PHE A 74 3.18 -13.58 2.30
C PHE A 74 4.16 -13.89 1.17
N ILE A 75 4.65 -12.84 0.52
CA ILE A 75 5.62 -12.91 -0.56
C ILE A 75 6.84 -12.05 -0.18
N PRO A 76 7.99 -12.67 0.12
CA PRO A 76 9.20 -11.93 0.45
C PRO A 76 9.77 -11.26 -0.81
N CYS A 77 9.85 -9.93 -0.82
CA CYS A 77 10.28 -9.17 -1.98
C CYS A 77 10.94 -7.83 -1.61
N ASP A 78 12.10 -7.54 -2.20
CA ASP A 78 12.67 -6.18 -2.20
C ASP A 78 12.09 -5.39 -3.38
N VAL A 79 11.20 -4.45 -3.08
CA VAL A 79 10.56 -3.59 -4.11
C VAL A 79 11.55 -2.66 -4.83
N SER A 80 12.74 -2.43 -4.28
CA SER A 80 13.76 -1.58 -4.91
C SER A 80 14.67 -2.34 -5.88
N ASN A 81 14.58 -3.67 -5.92
CA ASN A 81 15.35 -4.47 -6.85
C ASN A 81 14.65 -4.55 -8.22
N GLY A 82 14.36 -3.39 -8.78
CA GLY A 82 13.85 -3.23 -10.13
C GLY A 82 15.01 -2.93 -11.06
N ASP A 83 15.81 -3.94 -11.40
CA ASP A 83 16.79 -3.77 -12.47
C ASP A 83 16.04 -3.36 -13.73
N ALA A 84 16.41 -2.18 -14.22
CA ALA A 84 15.82 -1.55 -15.39
C ALA A 84 15.93 -2.51 -16.58
N LEU A 85 14.78 -2.87 -17.15
CA LEU A 85 14.62 -3.66 -18.38
C LEU A 85 14.90 -5.16 -18.22
N ARG A 86 13.80 -5.95 -18.17
CA ARG A 86 13.66 -7.27 -18.80
C ARG A 86 14.93 -8.16 -18.84
N ALA A 87 15.14 -8.99 -17.82
CA ALA A 87 15.59 -10.39 -17.99
C ALA A 87 15.70 -11.08 -16.63
N PHE A 88 14.81 -12.06 -16.40
CA PHE A 88 14.93 -13.19 -15.48
C PHE A 88 15.27 -12.90 -14.00
N CYS A 89 14.26 -13.16 -13.16
CA CYS A 89 14.20 -13.00 -11.70
C CYS A 89 13.88 -11.56 -11.26
N PHE A 90 12.60 -11.20 -11.41
CA PHE A 90 12.07 -9.88 -11.06
C PHE A 90 11.11 -10.08 -9.88
N CYS A 91 11.58 -9.85 -8.66
CA CYS A 91 10.79 -10.11 -7.45
C CYS A 91 9.44 -9.38 -7.44
N GLY A 92 9.33 -8.25 -8.16
CA GLY A 92 8.07 -7.53 -8.41
C GLY A 92 7.12 -8.20 -9.42
N ILE A 93 7.61 -8.73 -10.54
CA ILE A 93 6.76 -9.50 -11.49
C ILE A 93 6.33 -10.79 -10.81
N ASP A 94 7.24 -11.43 -10.09
CA ASP A 94 6.97 -12.64 -9.34
C ASP A 94 5.89 -12.41 -8.29
N ALA A 95 5.88 -11.26 -7.60
CA ALA A 95 4.83 -10.97 -6.61
C ALA A 95 3.44 -10.77 -7.23
N PHE A 96 3.33 -10.03 -8.34
CA PHE A 96 2.06 -9.81 -9.03
C PHE A 96 1.55 -11.10 -9.69
N GLN A 97 2.43 -11.81 -10.39
CA GLN A 97 2.09 -13.08 -11.02
C GLN A 97 1.75 -14.14 -9.97
N SER A 98 2.53 -14.29 -8.89
CA SER A 98 2.22 -15.22 -7.79
C SER A 98 0.88 -14.89 -7.13
N THR A 99 0.54 -13.60 -7.01
CA THR A 99 -0.77 -13.17 -6.49
C THR A 99 -1.90 -13.63 -7.40
N VAL A 100 -1.76 -13.46 -8.71
CA VAL A 100 -2.72 -13.93 -9.71
C VAL A 100 -2.77 -15.46 -9.78
N ASP A 101 -1.64 -16.15 -9.69
CA ASP A 101 -1.58 -17.62 -9.73
C ASP A 101 -2.24 -18.24 -8.51
N GLN A 102 -2.09 -17.61 -7.34
CA GLN A 102 -2.65 -18.12 -6.10
C GLN A 102 -4.14 -17.80 -5.92
N PHE A 103 -4.55 -16.58 -6.28
CA PHE A 103 -5.91 -16.10 -6.03
C PHE A 103 -6.78 -15.96 -7.30
N GLY A 104 -6.20 -16.20 -8.48
CA GLY A 104 -6.87 -16.20 -9.78
C GLY A 104 -7.10 -14.81 -10.40
N ARG A 105 -6.90 -13.73 -9.64
CA ARG A 105 -7.17 -12.34 -10.07
C ARG A 105 -6.38 -11.33 -9.24
N LEU A 106 -6.40 -10.08 -9.67
CA LEU A 106 -5.90 -8.93 -8.92
C LEU A 106 -6.86 -7.75 -9.16
N ASP A 107 -7.30 -7.11 -8.08
CA ASP A 107 -8.28 -6.01 -8.12
C ASP A 107 -7.75 -4.72 -7.51
N ILE A 108 -6.88 -4.83 -6.50
CA ILE A 108 -6.43 -3.70 -5.69
C ILE A 108 -4.91 -3.80 -5.54
N VAL A 109 -4.20 -2.71 -5.80
CA VAL A 109 -2.76 -2.60 -5.54
C VAL A 109 -2.52 -1.40 -4.64
N ILE A 110 -1.80 -1.61 -3.54
CA ILE A 110 -1.44 -0.57 -2.59
C ILE A 110 0.08 -0.51 -2.54
N ASN A 111 0.63 0.48 -3.25
CA ASN A 111 2.06 0.79 -3.24
C ASN A 111 2.35 1.58 -1.95
N ASN A 112 2.61 0.85 -0.86
CA ASN A 112 2.79 1.39 0.47
C ASN A 112 4.23 1.29 1.01
N ALA A 113 5.07 0.42 0.43
CA ALA A 113 6.47 0.31 0.84
C ALA A 113 7.17 1.67 0.81
N GLY A 114 7.82 2.02 1.91
CA GLY A 114 8.51 3.30 2.07
C GLY A 114 9.58 3.23 3.15
N ILE A 115 10.71 3.88 2.91
CA ILE A 115 11.82 4.01 3.86
C ILE A 115 12.21 5.47 4.04
N ASN A 116 12.86 5.78 5.15
CA ASN A 116 13.62 7.02 5.32
C ASN A 116 15.07 6.65 5.64
N ASN A 117 15.95 6.73 4.64
CA ASN A 117 17.36 6.41 4.79
C ASN A 117 18.23 7.55 4.25
N GLU A 118 18.51 8.53 5.11
CA GLU A 118 19.33 9.70 4.76
C GLU A 118 20.77 9.33 4.38
N LYS A 119 21.28 8.20 4.88
CA LYS A 119 22.64 7.72 4.57
C LYS A 119 22.74 7.08 3.18
N ASN A 120 21.61 6.64 2.61
CA ASN A 120 21.52 6.07 1.28
C ASN A 120 20.24 6.60 0.62
N TRP A 121 20.33 7.85 0.17
CA TRP A 121 19.21 8.56 -0.44
C TRP A 121 18.81 7.90 -1.77
N GLU A 122 19.75 7.29 -2.49
CA GLU A 122 19.48 6.54 -3.72
C GLU A 122 18.50 5.39 -3.43
N LYS A 123 18.75 4.60 -2.38
CA LYS A 123 17.81 3.54 -1.96
C LYS A 123 16.44 4.13 -1.58
N THR A 124 16.42 5.31 -0.95
CA THR A 124 15.17 6.01 -0.64
C THR A 124 14.40 6.37 -1.92
N ILE A 125 15.07 6.84 -2.97
CA ILE A 125 14.44 7.08 -4.27
C ILE A 125 13.98 5.77 -4.93
N GLN A 126 14.80 4.72 -4.88
CA GLN A 126 14.44 3.43 -5.47
C GLN A 126 13.19 2.82 -4.83
N VAL A 127 13.08 2.87 -3.49
CA VAL A 127 11.89 2.39 -2.78
C VAL A 127 10.73 3.36 -2.96
N ASN A 128 10.88 4.63 -2.62
CA ASN A 128 9.73 5.53 -2.46
C ASN A 128 9.20 6.11 -3.78
N LEU A 129 9.99 6.05 -4.86
CA LEU A 129 9.61 6.58 -6.17
C LEU A 129 9.65 5.51 -7.25
N THR A 130 10.82 4.96 -7.54
CA THR A 130 10.99 4.00 -8.66
C THR A 130 10.07 2.79 -8.49
N SER A 131 10.02 2.21 -7.29
CA SER A 131 9.17 1.05 -7.03
C SER A 131 7.68 1.35 -7.15
N VAL A 132 7.24 2.56 -6.79
CA VAL A 132 5.84 2.99 -6.92
C VAL A 132 5.44 3.12 -8.39
N ILE A 133 6.34 3.69 -9.21
CA ILE A 133 6.15 3.78 -10.66
C ILE A 133 6.07 2.38 -11.26
N ASN A 134 7.04 1.51 -10.96
CA ASN A 134 7.08 0.13 -11.46
C ASN A 134 5.85 -0.68 -11.02
N GLY A 135 5.46 -0.58 -9.74
CA GLY A 135 4.28 -1.23 -9.20
C GLY A 135 2.99 -0.75 -9.86
N THR A 136 2.93 0.53 -10.24
CA THR A 136 1.79 1.09 -11.01
C THR A 136 1.74 0.52 -12.43
N TYR A 137 2.87 0.38 -13.13
CA TYR A 137 2.89 -0.23 -14.46
C TYR A 137 2.51 -1.72 -14.42
N LEU A 138 3.07 -2.49 -13.49
CA LEU A 138 2.72 -3.89 -13.29
C LEU A 138 1.22 -4.05 -12.95
N ALA A 139 0.70 -3.17 -12.10
CA ALA A 139 -0.73 -3.10 -11.81
C ALA A 139 -1.58 -2.91 -13.07
N LEU A 140 -1.17 -2.04 -14.00
CA LEU A 140 -1.88 -1.87 -15.28
C LEU A 140 -1.79 -3.10 -16.18
N GLU A 141 -0.65 -3.80 -16.21
CA GLU A 141 -0.49 -5.05 -16.96
C GLU A 141 -1.45 -6.14 -16.46
N HIS A 142 -1.61 -6.27 -15.13
CA HIS A 142 -2.43 -7.33 -14.53
C HIS A 142 -3.91 -6.96 -14.33
N MET A 143 -4.28 -5.67 -14.34
CA MET A 143 -5.64 -5.22 -14.03
C MET A 143 -6.34 -4.42 -15.14
N SER A 144 -5.62 -3.86 -16.13
CA SER A 144 -6.24 -2.96 -17.11
C SER A 144 -7.28 -3.65 -18.01
N LYS A 145 -8.39 -2.95 -18.28
CA LYS A 145 -9.39 -3.38 -19.26
C LYS A 145 -8.85 -3.43 -20.68
N GLU A 146 -7.83 -2.62 -20.99
CA GLU A 146 -7.13 -2.66 -22.29
C GLU A 146 -6.41 -3.99 -22.50
N HIS A 147 -5.99 -4.64 -21.41
CA HIS A 147 -5.42 -5.99 -21.42
C HIS A 147 -6.48 -7.09 -21.20
N GLY A 148 -7.77 -6.79 -21.41
CA GLY A 148 -8.87 -7.74 -21.29
C GLY A 148 -9.21 -8.17 -19.85
N LYS A 149 -8.77 -7.40 -18.84
CA LYS A 149 -9.05 -7.65 -17.42
C LYS A 149 -10.28 -6.87 -16.96
N GLU A 150 -10.68 -7.02 -15.70
CA GLU A 150 -11.92 -6.43 -15.17
C GLU A 150 -11.78 -4.95 -14.74
N GLY A 151 -10.56 -4.40 -14.72
CA GLY A 151 -10.24 -3.13 -14.07
C GLY A 151 -9.92 -3.32 -12.58
N GLY A 152 -9.34 -2.30 -11.96
CA GLY A 152 -8.93 -2.34 -10.57
C GLY A 152 -8.67 -0.96 -9.97
N THR A 153 -8.24 -0.92 -8.72
CA THR A 153 -7.89 0.29 -7.97
C THR A 153 -6.41 0.27 -7.59
N ILE A 154 -5.69 1.35 -7.90
CA ILE A 154 -4.29 1.53 -7.50
C ILE A 154 -4.22 2.67 -6.48
N ILE A 155 -3.64 2.42 -5.32
CA ILE A 155 -3.39 3.42 -4.28
C ILE A 155 -1.88 3.58 -4.12
N ASN A 156 -1.39 4.78 -4.42
CA ASN A 156 0.00 5.15 -4.18
C ASN A 156 0.08 5.93 -2.88
N VAL A 157 0.75 5.34 -1.89
CA VAL A 157 0.93 5.97 -0.58
C VAL A 157 2.15 6.86 -0.63
N SER A 158 1.96 8.14 -0.32
CA SER A 158 3.04 9.11 -0.21
C SER A 158 2.97 9.82 1.13
N SER A 159 4.12 10.29 1.61
CA SER A 159 4.22 11.04 2.85
C SER A 159 4.64 12.48 2.57
N MET A 160 3.96 13.44 3.21
CA MET A 160 4.38 14.86 3.21
C MET A 160 5.67 15.10 4.00
N ALA A 161 6.31 14.08 4.58
CA ALA A 161 7.69 14.18 5.07
C ALA A 161 8.67 14.55 3.95
N VAL A 162 8.30 14.30 2.68
CA VAL A 162 8.88 14.97 1.51
C VAL A 162 8.18 16.31 1.30
N LYS A 163 8.29 17.23 2.28
CA LYS A 163 8.28 18.64 1.93
C LYS A 163 9.62 18.83 1.23
N CYS A 164 9.61 18.79 -0.09
CA CYS A 164 10.70 19.38 -0.86
C CYS A 164 10.99 20.74 -0.24
N VAL A 165 12.23 20.91 0.24
CA VAL A 165 12.77 22.22 0.53
C VAL A 165 12.62 23.02 -0.77
N SER A 166 11.70 23.98 -0.80
CA SER A 166 11.86 25.10 -1.72
C SER A 166 13.05 25.87 -1.19
N ILE A 167 14.24 25.62 -1.76
CA ILE A 167 15.34 26.57 -1.61
C ILE A 167 14.91 27.77 -2.45
N SER A 168 14.31 28.77 -1.80
CA SER A 168 14.36 30.13 -2.31
C SER A 168 15.75 30.64 -1.95
N MET A 169 16.60 30.79 -2.96
CA MET A 169 17.89 31.48 -2.83
C MET A 169 17.63 32.98 -2.67
N ASP A 170 17.01 33.38 -1.57
CA ASP A 170 16.96 34.77 -1.12
C ASP A 170 16.80 34.77 0.40
N LYS A 171 17.94 34.91 1.10
CA LYS A 171 18.14 35.05 2.56
C LYS A 171 18.32 33.73 3.34
N VAL A 172 19.59 33.35 3.45
CA VAL A 172 20.10 32.39 4.43
C VAL A 172 20.44 33.12 5.73
N SER A 173 19.78 32.76 6.83
CA SER A 173 20.33 32.91 8.19
C SER A 173 20.17 31.58 8.90
N TRP A 174 21.29 30.92 9.20
CA TRP A 174 21.34 29.64 9.89
C TRP A 174 21.18 29.87 11.40
N GLU A 175 19.97 29.71 11.92
CA GLU A 175 19.76 29.43 13.33
C GLU A 175 19.22 28.01 13.48
N TRP A 176 20.12 27.09 13.86
CA TRP A 176 19.79 25.75 14.27
C TRP A 176 19.21 25.82 15.70
N ASN A 177 17.89 25.64 15.84
CA ASN A 177 17.21 25.61 17.13
C ASN A 177 16.90 24.15 17.53
N PRO A 178 17.66 23.56 18.47
CA PRO A 178 17.48 22.16 18.89
C PRO A 178 16.22 21.91 19.75
N GLN A 179 15.43 22.92 20.10
CA GLN A 179 14.23 22.75 20.94
C GLN A 179 12.93 22.54 20.15
N LYS A 180 12.98 22.52 18.81
CA LYS A 180 11.83 22.15 17.97
C LYS A 180 12.09 20.79 17.32
N GLU A 181 12.13 19.75 18.13
CA GLU A 181 11.90 18.39 17.63
C GLU A 181 10.57 18.40 16.90
N ILE A 182 10.61 18.25 15.58
CA ILE A 182 9.42 17.99 14.77
C ILE A 182 8.99 16.57 15.14
N LEU A 183 8.16 16.47 16.18
CA LEU A 183 7.25 15.35 16.33
C LEU A 183 6.34 15.38 15.09
N VAL A 184 6.75 14.67 14.04
CA VAL A 184 5.85 14.29 12.97
C VAL A 184 4.85 13.35 13.62
N TYR A 185 3.75 13.91 14.15
CA TYR A 185 2.61 13.12 14.60
C TYR A 185 2.04 12.41 13.37
N MET A 186 2.58 11.24 13.08
CA MET A 186 1.98 10.33 12.11
C MET A 186 0.63 9.91 12.69
N ALA A 187 -0.42 10.07 11.90
CA ALA A 187 -1.72 9.55 12.23
C ALA A 187 -1.61 8.05 12.58
N PRO A 188 -2.41 7.53 13.53
CA PRO A 188 -2.39 6.11 13.86
C PRO A 188 -2.55 5.25 12.59
N PRO A 189 -1.81 4.13 12.44
CA PRO A 189 -1.92 3.25 11.28
C PRO A 189 -3.36 2.83 10.96
N SER A 190 -4.19 2.62 11.98
CA SER A 190 -5.61 2.31 11.85
C SER A 190 -6.42 3.43 11.20
N LEU A 191 -6.15 4.69 11.53
CA LEU A 191 -6.82 5.85 10.93
C LEU A 191 -6.41 6.01 9.45
N ILE A 192 -5.14 5.75 9.15
CA ILE A 192 -4.64 5.78 7.77
C ILE A 192 -5.29 4.68 6.94
N ALA A 193 -5.34 3.46 7.49
CA ALA A 193 -6.03 2.34 6.87
C ALA A 193 -7.51 2.63 6.64
N GLU A 194 -8.21 3.22 7.61
CA GLU A 194 -9.62 3.63 7.45
C GLU A 194 -9.80 4.58 6.26
N GLY A 195 -8.91 5.56 6.11
CA GLY A 195 -8.93 6.48 4.96
C GLY A 195 -8.71 5.77 3.63
N MET A 196 -7.74 4.84 3.56
CA MET A 196 -7.51 4.03 2.36
C MET A 196 -8.73 3.17 2.02
N MET A 197 -9.36 2.55 3.02
CA MET A 197 -10.59 1.77 2.80
C MET A 197 -11.70 2.63 2.20
N ARG A 198 -11.85 3.89 2.63
CA ARG A 198 -12.81 4.82 2.00
C ARG A 198 -12.48 5.08 0.53
N MET A 199 -11.21 5.27 0.17
CA MET A 199 -10.80 5.43 -1.24
C MET A 199 -11.10 4.20 -2.10
N ILE A 200 -10.94 2.99 -1.55
CA ILE A 200 -11.21 1.74 -2.28
C ILE A 200 -12.72 1.54 -2.45
N ILE A 201 -13.51 1.83 -1.42
CA ILE A 201 -14.94 1.50 -1.38
C ILE A 201 -15.77 2.58 -2.08
N ASP A 202 -15.44 3.86 -1.92
CA ASP A 202 -16.20 4.97 -2.48
C ASP A 202 -15.66 5.38 -3.86
N THR A 203 -16.35 4.93 -4.91
CA THR A 203 -15.96 5.22 -6.30
C THR A 203 -16.09 6.71 -6.67
N SER A 204 -16.78 7.52 -5.87
CA SER A 204 -16.80 8.98 -6.08
C SER A 204 -15.46 9.65 -5.74
N LEU A 205 -14.58 8.94 -5.01
CA LEU A 205 -13.22 9.38 -4.66
C LEU A 205 -12.17 8.95 -5.69
N ASN A 206 -12.57 8.38 -6.83
CA ASN A 206 -11.64 8.06 -7.90
C ASN A 206 -10.93 9.33 -8.40
N GLY A 207 -9.60 9.31 -8.39
CA GLY A 207 -8.77 10.48 -8.73
C GLY A 207 -8.59 11.49 -7.58
N ALA A 208 -9.18 11.26 -6.41
CA ALA A 208 -8.97 12.10 -5.24
C ALA A 208 -7.63 11.80 -4.55
N VAL A 209 -7.08 12.83 -3.91
CA VAL A 209 -5.93 12.75 -3.01
C VAL A 209 -6.43 12.80 -1.57
N MET A 210 -6.14 11.75 -0.82
CA MET A 210 -6.40 11.72 0.62
C MET A 210 -5.29 12.46 1.38
N LYS A 211 -5.69 13.30 2.33
CA LYS A 211 -4.79 13.92 3.30
C LYS A 211 -5.30 13.65 4.72
N ILE A 212 -4.38 13.39 5.63
CA ILE A 212 -4.68 13.20 7.04
C ILE A 212 -3.90 14.24 7.83
N THR A 213 -4.62 15.05 8.60
CA THR A 213 -4.02 16.15 9.39
C THR A 213 -4.57 16.13 10.80
N CYS A 214 -3.80 16.62 11.76
CA CYS A 214 -4.24 16.71 13.15
C CYS A 214 -5.50 17.60 13.30
N SER A 215 -5.67 18.61 12.45
CA SER A 215 -6.78 19.57 12.54
C SER A 215 -8.05 19.13 11.83
N LYS A 216 -7.95 18.43 10.69
CA LYS A 216 -9.12 18.04 9.88
C LYS A 216 -9.40 16.53 9.85
N GLY A 217 -8.53 15.71 10.44
CA GLY A 217 -8.59 14.26 10.26
C GLY A 217 -8.44 13.87 8.79
N ILE A 218 -9.14 12.82 8.38
CA ILE A 218 -9.20 12.33 6.99
C ILE A 218 -10.04 13.29 6.15
N HIS A 219 -9.45 13.79 5.07
CA HIS A 219 -10.16 14.61 4.09
C HIS A 219 -9.59 14.39 2.69
N PHE A 220 -10.43 14.59 1.67
CA PHE A 220 -10.13 14.29 0.28
C PHE A 220 -10.13 15.56 -0.56
N HIS A 221 -9.21 15.65 -1.52
CA HIS A 221 -9.12 16.74 -2.47
C HIS A 221 -9.08 16.19 -3.88
N THR A 222 -9.87 16.76 -4.79
CA THR A 222 -9.73 16.53 -6.22
C THR A 222 -8.90 17.68 -6.81
N TYR A 223 -7.91 17.34 -7.62
CA TYR A 223 -7.18 18.33 -8.40
C TYR A 223 -7.81 18.37 -9.79
N GLU A 224 -8.40 19.51 -10.14
CA GLU A 224 -8.80 19.74 -11.54
C GLU A 224 -7.53 19.96 -12.38
N PRO A 225 -7.47 19.43 -13.62
CA PRO A 225 -6.33 19.61 -14.52
C PRO A 225 -6.03 21.07 -14.86
#